data_AF-A0A351K4D8-F1
#
_entry.id   AF-A0A351K4D8-F1
#
_cell.length_a   1.000
_cell.length_b   1.000
_cell.length_c   1.000
_cell.angle_alpha   90.00
_cell.angle_beta   90.00
_cell.angle_gamma   90.00
#
_symmetry.space_group_name_H-M   'P 1'
#
loop_
_entity.id
_entity.type
_entity.pdbx_description
1 polymer ?
#
loop_
_entity_poly.entity_id
_entity_poly.type
_entity_poly.pdbx_seq_one_letter_code
_entity_poly.pdbx_strand_id
1 'polypeptide(L)' 'EVLKVNTINRKGKSTRVRNSNRRGSKPDSKRAIVTLAAGEIPLFEN' A
#
# COMPACT_ATOMS: atom_id res chain seq x y z
N GLU A 1 -10.75 3.71 18.58
CA GLU A 1 -10.96 5.04 17.96
C GLU A 1 -9.70 5.46 17.20
N VAL A 2 -9.85 6.16 16.08
CA VAL A 2 -8.74 6.61 15.21
C VAL A 2 -8.50 8.09 15.40
N LEU A 3 -7.27 8.50 15.72
CA LEU A 3 -6.92 9.90 15.96
C LEU A 3 -6.45 10.63 14.71
N LYS A 4 -5.64 9.96 13.89
CA LYS A 4 -4.97 10.60 12.75
C LYS A 4 -4.74 9.60 11.63
N VAL A 5 -4.91 10.06 10.40
CA VAL A 5 -4.57 9.29 9.20
C VAL A 5 -3.61 10.10 8.35
N ASN A 6 -2.42 9.54 8.11
CA ASN A 6 -1.49 10.05 7.12
C ASN A 6 -1.61 9.18 5.87
N THR A 7 -1.72 9.79 4.69
CA THR A 7 -1.86 9.03 3.43
C THR A 7 -0.72 9.31 2.48
N ILE A 8 -0.35 8.30 1.68
CA ILE A 8 0.63 8.43 0.62
C ILE A 8 0.13 7.74 -0.65
N ASN A 9 0.34 8.36 -1.81
CA ASN A 9 0.09 7.74 -3.11
C ASN A 9 1.33 6.93 -3.50
N ARG A 10 1.21 5.60 -3.52
CA ARG A 10 2.29 4.71 -3.91
C ARG A 10 2.16 4.35 -5.39
N LYS A 11 3.17 4.73 -6.16
CA LYS A 11 3.32 4.31 -7.55
C LYS A 11 3.57 2.79 -7.63
N GLY A 12 2.91 2.14 -8.57
CA GLY A 12 3.10 0.73 -8.89
C GLY A 12 4.47 0.45 -9.49
N LYS A 13 4.98 -0.75 -9.24
CA LYS A 13 6.28 -1.19 -9.74
C LYS A 13 6.26 -1.27 -11.27
N SER A 14 7.27 -0.69 -11.93
CA SER A 14 7.49 -0.87 -13.36
C SER A 14 7.90 -2.31 -13.65
N THR A 15 7.34 -2.90 -14.70
CA THR A 15 7.65 -4.25 -15.19
C THR A 15 8.06 -4.19 -16.65
N ARG A 16 8.74 -5.25 -17.11
CA ARG A 16 9.15 -5.42 -18.51
C ARG A 16 8.81 -6.84 -18.96
N VAL A 17 8.08 -6.96 -20.05
CA VAL A 17 7.75 -8.26 -20.65
C VAL A 17 8.99 -8.76 -21.39
N ARG A 18 9.50 -9.92 -20.99
CA ARG A 18 10.77 -10.45 -21.52
C ARG A 18 10.69 -10.77 -23.02
N ASN A 19 9.58 -11.37 -23.46
CA ASN A 19 9.42 -11.85 -24.83
C ASN A 19 9.23 -10.73 -25.88
N SER A 20 8.53 -9.65 -25.52
CA SER A 20 8.16 -8.58 -26.46
C SER A 20 8.81 -7.23 -26.16
N ASN A 21 9.70 -7.18 -25.17
CA ASN A 21 10.39 -5.98 -24.68
C ASN A 21 9.46 -4.81 -24.27
N ARG A 22 8.15 -5.07 -24.10
CA ARG A 22 7.16 -4.04 -23.71
C ARG A 22 7.31 -3.66 -22.24
N ARG A 23 7.07 -2.38 -21.93
CA ARG A 23 7.00 -1.88 -20.55
C ARG A 23 5.57 -1.95 -20.06
N GLY A 24 5.40 -2.38 -18.81
CA GLY A 24 4.15 -2.33 -18.09
C GLY A 24 4.36 -1.74 -16.70
N SER A 25 3.29 -1.56 -15.95
CA SER A 25 3.34 -1.18 -14.54
C SER A 25 2.26 -1.91 -13.77
N LYS A 26 2.53 -2.19 -12.49
CA LYS A 26 1.47 -2.56 -11.55
C LYS A 26 0.55 -1.36 -11.31
N PRO A 27 -0.71 -1.56 -10.92
CA PRO A 27 -1.60 -0.47 -10.53
C PRO A 27 -1.00 0.35 -9.38
N ASP A 28 -1.24 1.65 -9.43
CA ASP A 28 -0.94 2.55 -8.32
C ASP A 28 -1.91 2.27 -7.17
N SER A 29 -1.47 2.53 -5.93
CA SER A 29 -2.31 2.34 -4.75
C SER A 29 -2.12 3.48 -3.76
N LYS A 30 -3.19 3.92 -3.12
CA LYS A 30 -3.10 4.82 -1.97
C LYS A 30 -2.91 4.00 -0.70
N ARG A 31 -1.97 4.41 0.16
CA ARG A 31 -1.69 3.76 1.46
C ARG A 31 -2.04 4.72 2.58
N ALA A 32 -2.56 4.18 3.67
CA ALA A 32 -2.88 4.92 4.87
C ALA A 32 -2.04 4.37 6.03
N ILE A 33 -1.47 5.29 6.81
CA ILE A 33 -0.81 5.03 8.09
C ILE A 33 -1.70 5.65 9.14
N VAL A 34 -2.21 4.84 10.05
CA VAL A 34 -3.26 5.21 10.99
C VAL A 34 -2.73 5.21 12.41
N THR A 35 -3.01 6.27 13.17
CA THR A 35 -2.71 6.36 14.60
C THR A 35 -3.99 6.15 15.40
N LEU A 36 -3.94 5.21 16.36
CA LEU A 36 -5.06 4.87 17.23
C LEU A 36 -5.01 5.67 18.54
N ALA A 37 -6.16 5.92 19.13
CA ALA A 37 -6.25 6.65 20.41
C ALA A 37 -5.74 5.84 21.60
N ALA A 38 -6.06 4.55 21.62
CA ALA A 38 -5.59 3.59 22.61
C ALA A 38 -5.75 2.17 22.05
N GLY A 39 -4.95 1.24 22.57
CA GLY A 39 -5.02 -0.18 22.24
C GLY A 39 -4.26 -0.61 20.98
N GLU A 40 -4.41 -1.88 20.63
CA GLU A 40 -3.79 -2.53 19.47
C GLU A 40 -4.87 -3.23 18.64
N ILE A 41 -4.64 -3.35 17.34
CA ILE A 41 -5.52 -4.10 16.44
C ILE A 41 -4.87 -5.48 16.24
N PRO A 42 -5.60 -6.59 16.45
CA PRO A 42 -5.09 -7.91 16.12
C PRO A 42 -4.86 -8.00 14.60
N LEU A 43 -3.60 -8.18 14.19
CA LEU A 43 -3.20 -8.19 12.78
C LEU A 43 -3.21 -9.59 12.15
N PHE A 44 -3.14 -10.63 12.97
CA PHE A 44 -3.13 -12.03 12.56
C PHE A 44 -3.93 -12.86 13.56
N GLU A 45 -4.52 -13.98 13.10
CA GLU A 45 -5.09 -15.01 13.97
C GLU A 45 -3.95 -15.93 14.45
N ASN A 46 -3.97 -16.30 15.73
CA ASN A 46 -3.03 -17.27 16.32
C ASN A 46 -3.34 -18.70 15.86
#